data_AF-A0A1I7UC38-F1
#
_entry.id   AF-A0A1I7UC38-F1
#
_cell.length_a   1.000
_cell.length_b   1.000
_cell.length_c   1.000
_cell.angle_alpha   90.00
_cell.angle_beta   90.00
_cell.angle_gamma   90.00
#
_symmetry.space_group_name_H-M   'P 1'
#
loop_
_entity.id
_entity.type
_entity.pdbx_description
1 polymer ?
#
loop_
_entity_poly.entity_id
_entity_poly.type
_entity_poly.pdbx_seq_one_letter_code
_entity_poly.pdbx_strand_id
1 'polypeptide(L)'
;MLIFGTPQAILLGIFHWFAVDDVNWREKNSEFIIRLLLGFMVNPVIVLNWTIPKYDFYLIDIRNGNKKQEEQSIESESEDSSDEEDVESSYNQLKCRICLEDYSSSGKKRIPRIIRECGHTVCHMCAKQLWLQNKTYIECPFCKRKTYELKGVKKLGKNYAFIGIMEELKLKEKQKKQKVS
;
A
#
# COMPACT_ATOMS: atom_id res chain seq x y z
N MET A 1 17.68 32.97 2.53
CA MET A 1 17.52 31.94 1.50
C MET A 1 18.83 31.81 0.74
N LEU A 2 19.67 30.86 1.15
CA LEU A 2 20.93 30.55 0.45
C LEU A 2 20.59 29.66 -0.74
N ILE A 3 20.87 30.15 -1.93
CA ILE A 3 20.62 29.50 -3.21
C ILE A 3 21.62 28.33 -3.31
N PHE A 4 21.19 27.12 -2.97
CA PHE A 4 21.91 25.89 -3.32
C PHE A 4 21.64 25.56 -4.81
N GLY A 5 22.04 26.46 -5.70
CA GLY A 5 22.40 26.05 -7.05
C GLY A 5 23.71 25.29 -6.92
N THR A 6 23.78 24.05 -7.42
CA THR A 6 25.00 23.26 -7.31
C THR A 6 26.18 24.09 -7.85
N PRO A 7 27.30 24.21 -7.11
CA PRO A 7 28.47 24.98 -7.56
C PRO A 7 28.94 24.59 -8.95
N GLN A 8 28.67 23.33 -9.33
CA GLN A 8 28.98 22.73 -10.62
C GLN A 8 28.21 23.35 -11.80
N ALA A 9 26.93 23.74 -11.63
CA ALA A 9 26.14 24.31 -12.73
C ALA A 9 26.59 25.74 -13.08
N ILE A 10 26.96 26.51 -12.05
CA ILE A 10 27.50 27.86 -12.21
C ILE A 10 28.89 27.80 -12.87
N LEU A 11 29.76 26.90 -12.40
CA LEU A 11 31.10 26.73 -12.97
C LEU A 11 31.05 26.23 -14.42
N LEU A 12 30.18 25.28 -14.76
CA LEU A 12 30.00 24.81 -16.15
C LEU A 12 29.39 25.89 -17.05
N GLY A 13 28.47 26.71 -16.52
CA GLY A 13 27.92 27.86 -17.22
C GLY A 13 28.97 28.92 -17.54
N ILE A 14 29.83 29.24 -16.58
CA ILE A 14 30.95 30.19 -16.75
C ILE A 14 31.99 29.62 -17.72
N PHE A 15 32.34 28.33 -17.63
CA PHE A 15 33.30 27.69 -18.51
C PHE A 15 32.80 27.65 -19.97
N HIS A 16 31.51 27.36 -20.19
CA HIS A 16 30.91 27.42 -21.53
C HIS A 16 30.80 28.86 -22.06
N TRP A 17 30.57 29.85 -21.19
CA TRP A 17 30.49 31.26 -21.57
C TRP A 17 31.84 31.78 -22.09
N PHE A 18 32.94 31.34 -21.45
CA PHE A 18 34.32 31.72 -21.77
C PHE A 18 34.98 30.87 -22.88
N ALA A 19 34.54 29.62 -23.09
CA ALA A 19 35.18 28.70 -24.05
C ALA A 19 34.61 28.77 -25.49
N VAL A 20 33.44 29.38 -25.69
CA VAL A 20 32.77 29.46 -27.00
C VAL A 20 32.79 30.91 -27.50
N ASP A 21 33.85 31.34 -28.18
CA ASP A 21 34.00 32.76 -28.59
C ASP A 21 33.24 33.16 -29.86
N ASP A 22 32.53 32.23 -30.52
CA ASP A 22 31.97 32.48 -31.86
C ASP A 22 30.47 32.80 -31.89
N VAL A 23 29.85 33.08 -30.73
CA VAL A 23 28.39 33.31 -30.61
C VAL A 23 28.09 34.66 -29.96
N ASN A 24 27.20 35.42 -30.59
CA ASN A 24 26.84 36.79 -30.25
C ASN A 24 26.35 36.91 -28.78
N TRP A 25 26.78 37.95 -28.07
CA TRP A 25 26.54 38.12 -26.62
C TRP A 25 25.05 38.03 -26.23
N ARG A 26 24.17 38.47 -27.14
CA ARG A 26 22.71 38.39 -26.98
C ARG A 26 22.19 36.96 -26.92
N GLU A 27 22.73 36.05 -27.73
CA GLU A 27 22.31 34.65 -27.81
C GLU A 27 22.79 33.85 -26.60
N LYS A 28 24.03 34.10 -26.15
CA LYS A 28 24.58 33.55 -24.90
C LYS A 28 23.72 33.94 -23.69
N ASN A 29 23.30 35.21 -23.62
CA ASN A 29 22.44 35.68 -22.54
C ASN A 29 21.03 35.10 -22.63
N SER A 30 20.47 34.92 -23.82
CA SER A 30 19.16 34.28 -23.97
C SER A 30 19.19 32.81 -23.56
N GLU A 31 20.23 32.05 -23.92
CA GLU A 31 20.42 30.66 -23.50
C GLU A 31 20.50 30.54 -21.98
N PHE A 32 21.26 31.44 -21.34
CA PHE A 32 21.40 31.45 -19.89
C PHE A 32 20.07 31.78 -19.19
N ILE A 33 19.33 32.77 -19.69
CA ILE A 33 18.01 33.15 -19.15
C ILE A 33 17.00 32.02 -19.34
N ILE A 34 16.98 31.37 -20.51
CA ILE A 34 16.09 30.23 -20.78
C ILE A 34 16.39 29.06 -19.84
N ARG A 35 17.67 28.72 -19.63
CA ARG A 35 18.07 27.66 -18.68
C ARG A 35 17.70 28.00 -17.24
N LEU A 36 17.85 29.27 -16.83
CA LEU A 36 17.45 29.75 -15.52
C LEU A 36 15.93 29.65 -15.31
N LEU A 37 15.14 30.07 -16.30
CA LEU A 37 13.68 30.03 -16.25
C LEU A 37 13.15 28.60 -16.26
N LEU A 38 13.69 27.71 -17.09
CA LEU A 38 13.34 26.30 -17.12
C LEU A 38 13.67 25.62 -15.78
N GLY A 39 14.84 25.92 -15.20
CA GLY A 39 15.22 25.42 -13.87
C GLY A 39 14.26 25.90 -12.77
N PHE A 40 13.85 27.17 -12.81
CA PHE A 40 12.90 27.74 -11.84
C PHE A 40 11.50 27.14 -11.97
N MET A 41 11.06 26.73 -13.17
CA MET A 41 9.74 26.13 -13.39
C MET A 41 9.69 24.64 -13.01
N VAL A 42 10.78 23.91 -13.22
CA VAL A 42 10.84 22.47 -12.91
C VAL A 42 11.00 22.23 -11.39
N ASN A 43 11.67 23.14 -10.68
CA ASN A 43 11.87 23.04 -9.23
C ASN A 43 10.57 22.97 -8.39
N PRO A 44 9.57 23.86 -8.53
CA PRO A 44 8.33 23.77 -7.78
C PRO A 44 7.52 22.53 -8.15
N VAL A 45 7.56 22.05 -9.40
CA VAL A 45 6.88 20.81 -9.81
C VAL A 45 7.50 19.59 -9.12
N ILE A 46 8.83 19.54 -9.02
CA ILE A 46 9.55 18.49 -8.28
C ILE A 46 9.23 18.58 -6.79
N VAL A 47 9.28 19.77 -6.18
CA VAL A 47 8.97 19.98 -4.76
C VAL A 47 7.51 19.59 -4.45
N LEU A 48 6.56 19.91 -5.33
CA LEU A 48 5.17 19.49 -5.20
C LEU A 48 5.03 17.97 -5.27
N ASN A 49 5.66 17.31 -6.25
CA ASN A 49 5.67 15.83 -6.33
C ASN A 49 6.32 15.15 -5.12
N TRP A 50 7.31 15.78 -4.49
CA TRP A 50 7.99 15.25 -3.29
C TRP A 50 7.26 15.53 -1.98
N THR A 51 6.46 16.60 -1.92
CA THR A 51 5.68 16.95 -0.73
C THR A 51 4.33 16.25 -0.69
N ILE A 52 3.73 15.92 -1.84
CA ILE A 52 2.50 15.11 -1.93
C ILE A 52 2.53 13.83 -1.05
N PRO A 53 3.59 12.98 -1.06
CA PRO A 53 3.61 11.80 -0.20
C PRO A 53 3.68 12.11 1.31
N LYS A 54 4.12 13.30 1.71
CA LYS A 54 4.21 13.70 3.13
C LYS A 54 2.87 14.20 3.68
N TYR A 55 2.10 14.92 2.85
CA TYR A 55 0.77 15.40 3.23
C TYR A 55 -0.30 14.32 3.17
N ASP A 56 -0.17 13.33 2.28
CA ASP A 56 -1.07 12.17 2.20
C ASP A 56 -1.05 11.34 3.50
N PHE A 57 0.12 11.28 4.17
CA PHE A 57 0.27 10.64 5.49
C PHE A 57 -0.44 11.43 6.62
N TYR A 58 -0.34 12.77 6.62
CA TYR A 58 -0.95 13.62 7.65
C TYR A 58 -2.49 13.66 7.59
N LEU A 59 -3.07 13.58 6.38
CA LEU A 59 -4.53 13.55 6.22
C LEU A 59 -5.17 12.24 6.74
N ILE A 60 -4.44 11.12 6.67
CA ILE A 60 -4.89 9.84 7.22
C ILE A 60 -5.01 9.93 8.75
N ASP A 61 -4.08 10.62 9.41
CA ASP A 61 -4.02 10.69 10.88
C ASP A 61 -5.12 11.59 11.47
N ILE A 62 -5.40 12.74 10.83
CA ILE A 62 -6.52 13.63 11.23
C ILE A 62 -7.87 12.92 11.04
N ARG A 63 -8.03 12.12 9.97
CA ARG A 63 -9.25 11.33 9.74
C ARG A 63 -9.44 10.20 10.75
N ASN A 64 -8.35 9.63 11.25
CA ASN A 64 -8.37 8.59 12.28
C ASN A 64 -8.62 9.16 13.69
N GLY A 65 -8.22 10.41 13.95
CA GLY A 65 -8.51 11.13 15.20
C GLY A 65 -10.01 11.39 15.40
N ASN A 66 -10.72 11.83 14.35
CA ASN A 66 -12.15 12.18 14.44
C ASN A 66 -13.11 10.97 14.48
N LYS A 67 -12.61 9.74 14.29
CA LYS A 67 -13.45 8.51 14.33
C LYS A 67 -13.48 7.81 15.69
N LYS A 68 -12.69 8.25 16.68
CA LYS A 68 -12.55 7.55 17.96
C LYS A 68 -13.60 7.88 19.03
N GLN A 69 -14.50 8.84 18.80
CA GLN A 69 -15.39 9.36 19.86
C GLN A 69 -16.83 8.82 19.87
N GLU A 70 -17.26 7.95 18.95
CA GLU A 70 -18.70 7.63 18.82
C GLU A 70 -19.10 6.15 19.03
N GLU A 71 -18.19 5.29 19.51
CA GLU A 71 -18.50 3.84 19.66
C GLU A 71 -18.24 3.28 21.07
N GLN A 72 -18.23 4.13 22.10
CA GLN A 72 -18.04 3.73 23.48
C GLN A 72 -19.27 4.05 24.36
N SER A 73 -20.35 3.28 24.16
CA SER A 73 -21.30 2.98 25.23
C SER A 73 -22.15 1.80 24.80
N ILE A 74 -21.90 0.64 25.41
CA ILE A 74 -22.86 -0.36 25.92
C ILE A 74 -22.02 -1.60 26.20
N GLU A 75 -21.64 -1.74 27.46
CA GLU A 75 -21.11 -2.95 28.05
C GLU A 75 -22.10 -3.33 29.16
N SER A 76 -22.68 -4.51 29.05
CA SER A 76 -23.23 -5.26 30.18
C SER A 76 -23.26 -6.74 29.80
N GLU A 77 -22.16 -7.39 30.17
CA GLU A 77 -22.02 -8.73 30.75
C GLU A 77 -23.21 -9.71 30.67
N SER A 78 -22.92 -10.93 30.21
CA SER A 78 -23.34 -12.15 30.92
C SER A 78 -22.46 -13.35 30.55
N GLU A 79 -21.71 -13.81 31.55
CA GLU A 79 -21.63 -15.20 32.04
C GLU A 79 -21.19 -16.33 31.08
N ASP A 80 -19.97 -16.78 31.38
CA ASP A 80 -19.52 -18.18 31.51
C ASP A 80 -20.52 -19.30 31.20
N SER A 81 -20.20 -20.11 30.19
CA SER A 81 -20.42 -21.55 30.25
C SER A 81 -19.40 -22.28 29.36
N SER A 82 -18.55 -23.06 30.01
CA SER A 82 -17.78 -24.16 29.44
C SER A 82 -18.67 -25.09 28.62
N ASP A 83 -18.22 -25.47 27.41
CA ASP A 83 -18.53 -26.77 26.82
C ASP A 83 -17.46 -27.15 25.79
N GLU A 84 -17.01 -28.41 25.87
CA GLU A 84 -16.01 -29.00 25.00
C GLU A 84 -16.54 -29.12 23.57
N GLU A 85 -15.87 -28.51 22.60
CA GLU A 85 -16.12 -28.75 21.17
C GLU A 85 -14.96 -29.52 20.55
N ASP A 86 -15.33 -30.65 19.95
CA ASP A 86 -14.53 -31.57 19.15
C ASP A 86 -13.41 -30.88 18.36
N VAL A 87 -12.18 -31.39 18.54
CA VAL A 87 -10.99 -31.02 17.76
C VAL A 87 -11.07 -31.64 16.36
N GLU A 88 -12.09 -31.25 15.59
CA GLU A 88 -12.23 -31.58 14.17
C GLU A 88 -12.46 -30.30 13.34
N SER A 89 -11.52 -29.34 13.39
CA SER A 89 -11.58 -28.19 12.47
C SER A 89 -10.25 -27.57 12.05
N SER A 90 -9.14 -28.31 12.13
CA SER A 90 -7.78 -27.78 11.84
C SER A 90 -7.61 -27.15 10.44
N TYR A 91 -8.55 -27.32 9.50
CA TYR A 91 -8.43 -26.85 8.11
C TYR A 91 -9.48 -25.84 7.66
N ASN A 92 -10.58 -25.66 8.41
CA ASN A 92 -11.59 -24.66 8.04
C ASN A 92 -11.05 -23.23 8.16
N GLN A 93 -9.98 -23.03 8.94
CA GLN A 93 -9.27 -21.75 9.05
C GLN A 93 -8.40 -21.42 7.82
N LEU A 94 -8.08 -22.39 6.95
CA LEU A 94 -7.26 -22.18 5.75
C LEU A 94 -8.08 -21.93 4.48
N LYS A 95 -9.37 -21.64 4.63
CA LYS A 95 -10.30 -21.36 3.54
C LYS A 95 -10.78 -19.91 3.56
N CYS A 96 -11.01 -19.36 2.38
CA CYS A 96 -11.57 -18.03 2.24
C CYS A 96 -13.04 -18.02 2.66
N ARG A 97 -13.41 -17.23 3.67
CA ARG A 97 -14.80 -17.17 4.20
C ARG A 97 -15.85 -16.62 3.22
N ILE A 98 -15.45 -16.16 2.03
CA ILE A 98 -16.37 -15.67 0.99
C ILE A 98 -16.67 -16.75 -0.05
N CYS A 99 -15.63 -17.46 -0.51
CA CYS A 99 -15.77 -18.46 -1.58
C CYS A 99 -15.56 -19.90 -1.11
N LEU A 100 -15.25 -20.09 0.18
CA LEU A 100 -15.02 -21.36 0.88
C LEU A 100 -13.90 -22.23 0.31
N GLU A 101 -13.02 -21.60 -0.47
CA GLU A 101 -11.94 -22.26 -1.19
C GLU A 101 -10.61 -22.09 -0.48
N ASP A 102 -9.74 -23.09 -0.62
CA ASP A 102 -8.43 -23.11 0.02
C ASP A 102 -7.56 -21.95 -0.47
N TYR A 103 -6.89 -21.31 0.48
CA TYR A 103 -5.87 -20.33 0.17
C TYR A 103 -4.63 -21.00 -0.42
N SER A 104 -3.96 -20.27 -1.31
CA SER A 104 -2.72 -20.70 -1.97
C SER A 104 -1.66 -19.61 -1.86
N SER A 105 -0.44 -20.00 -1.49
CA SER A 105 0.70 -19.08 -1.46
C SER A 105 1.20 -18.72 -2.87
N SER A 106 1.16 -19.68 -3.79
CA SER A 106 1.63 -19.53 -5.18
C SER A 106 0.52 -19.11 -6.16
N GLY A 107 -0.73 -19.45 -5.87
CA GLY A 107 -1.85 -19.25 -6.80
C GLY A 107 -2.33 -17.81 -6.84
N LYS A 108 -2.04 -17.06 -7.93
CA LYS A 108 -2.43 -15.64 -8.11
C LYS A 108 -3.87 -15.29 -7.70
N LYS A 109 -4.82 -16.21 -7.92
CA LYS A 109 -6.26 -16.03 -7.59
C LYS A 109 -6.58 -16.26 -6.12
N ARG A 110 -5.88 -17.18 -5.46
CA ARG A 110 -6.17 -17.65 -4.08
C ARG A 110 -5.16 -17.12 -3.05
N ILE A 111 -4.28 -16.20 -3.43
CA ILE A 111 -3.39 -15.51 -2.47
C ILE A 111 -4.22 -14.72 -1.46
N PRO A 112 -4.00 -14.91 -0.14
CA PRO A 112 -4.64 -14.13 0.91
C PRO A 112 -4.16 -12.66 0.87
N ARG A 113 -5.10 -11.73 0.88
CA ARG A 113 -4.90 -10.27 0.85
C ARG A 113 -5.55 -9.62 2.06
N ILE A 114 -4.87 -8.63 2.64
CA ILE A 114 -5.34 -7.88 3.80
C ILE A 114 -6.08 -6.63 3.34
N ILE A 115 -7.30 -6.44 3.85
CA ILE A 115 -8.04 -5.19 3.73
C ILE A 115 -7.47 -4.20 4.75
N ARG A 116 -6.72 -3.20 4.28
CA ARG A 116 -5.85 -2.34 5.10
C ARG A 116 -6.58 -1.68 6.27
N GLU A 117 -7.80 -1.20 6.05
CA GLU A 117 -8.52 -0.46 7.07
C GLU A 117 -8.96 -1.34 8.25
N CYS A 118 -9.15 -2.66 8.07
CA CYS A 118 -9.73 -3.53 9.11
C CYS A 118 -8.95 -4.81 9.43
N GLY A 119 -7.87 -5.10 8.70
CA GLY A 119 -7.05 -6.30 8.93
C GLY A 119 -7.65 -7.62 8.43
N HIS A 120 -8.92 -7.64 8.02
CA HIS A 120 -9.55 -8.86 7.52
C HIS A 120 -8.88 -9.38 6.24
N THR A 121 -8.76 -10.70 6.15
CA THR A 121 -8.10 -11.38 5.03
C THR A 121 -9.11 -12.02 4.10
N VAL A 122 -8.97 -11.78 2.79
CA VAL A 122 -9.79 -12.36 1.73
C VAL A 122 -8.89 -12.85 0.59
N CYS A 123 -9.33 -13.80 -0.23
CA CYS A 123 -8.50 -14.22 -1.37
C CYS A 123 -8.46 -13.13 -2.45
N HIS A 124 -7.39 -13.08 -3.26
CA HIS A 124 -7.21 -12.07 -4.30
C HIS A 124 -8.40 -11.98 -5.26
N MET A 125 -9.00 -13.11 -5.64
CA MET A 125 -10.18 -13.13 -6.51
C MET A 125 -11.40 -12.48 -5.84
N CYS A 126 -11.70 -12.82 -4.58
CA CYS A 126 -12.81 -12.20 -3.85
C CYS A 126 -12.57 -10.71 -3.65
N ALA A 127 -11.35 -10.30 -3.31
CA ALA A 127 -11.00 -8.88 -3.24
C ALA A 127 -11.22 -8.17 -4.57
N LYS A 128 -10.86 -8.81 -5.70
CA LYS A 128 -11.10 -8.28 -7.05
C LYS A 128 -12.58 -8.09 -7.33
N GLN A 129 -13.41 -9.06 -6.94
CA GLN A 129 -14.86 -8.97 -7.12
C GLN A 129 -15.48 -7.85 -6.29
N LEU A 130 -15.08 -7.72 -5.02
CA LEU A 130 -15.51 -6.62 -4.14
C LEU A 130 -15.10 -5.25 -4.69
N TRP A 131 -13.89 -5.14 -5.24
CA TRP A 131 -13.42 -3.91 -5.87
C TRP A 131 -14.20 -3.58 -7.15
N LEU A 132 -14.51 -4.57 -7.98
CA LEU A 132 -15.25 -4.37 -9.24
C LEU A 132 -16.66 -3.83 -9.02
N GLN A 133 -17.27 -4.07 -7.86
CA GLN A 133 -18.60 -3.54 -7.51
C GLN A 133 -18.61 -2.01 -7.36
N ASN A 134 -17.55 -1.42 -6.80
CA ASN A 134 -17.51 0.02 -6.47
C ASN A 134 -16.46 0.82 -7.26
N LYS A 135 -15.45 0.15 -7.82
CA LYS A 135 -14.25 0.66 -8.55
C LYS A 135 -13.35 1.64 -7.78
N THR A 136 -13.84 2.23 -6.70
CA THR A 136 -13.19 3.29 -5.92
C THR A 136 -12.80 2.81 -4.52
N TYR A 137 -13.57 1.89 -3.95
CA TYR A 137 -13.32 1.31 -2.64
C TYR A 137 -13.65 -0.19 -2.60
N ILE A 138 -13.14 -0.84 -1.57
CA ILE A 138 -13.48 -2.22 -1.20
C ILE A 138 -14.19 -2.13 0.15
N GLU A 139 -15.43 -2.62 0.20
CA GLU A 139 -16.13 -2.79 1.47
C GLU A 139 -15.81 -4.17 2.04
N CYS A 140 -15.38 -4.21 3.30
CA CYS A 140 -15.13 -5.47 3.97
C CYS A 140 -16.46 -6.20 4.22
N PRO A 141 -16.63 -7.46 3.77
CA PRO A 141 -17.89 -8.18 3.98
C PRO A 141 -18.13 -8.54 5.45
N PHE A 142 -17.08 -8.57 6.28
CA PHE A 142 -17.15 -9.01 7.68
C PHE A 142 -17.46 -7.88 8.66
N CYS A 143 -16.92 -6.68 8.42
CA CYS A 143 -17.07 -5.54 9.34
C CYS A 143 -17.55 -4.25 8.64
N LYS A 144 -17.93 -4.32 7.37
CA LYS A 144 -18.48 -3.21 6.55
C LYS A 144 -17.57 -1.98 6.41
N ARG A 145 -16.31 -2.06 6.88
CA ARG A 145 -15.33 -0.97 6.75
C ARG A 145 -14.90 -0.80 5.29
N LYS A 146 -14.98 0.44 4.79
CA LYS A 146 -14.61 0.81 3.42
C LYS A 146 -13.12 1.18 3.34
N THR A 147 -12.39 0.54 2.44
CA THR A 147 -10.99 0.84 2.09
C THR A 147 -10.94 1.45 0.70
N TYR A 148 -10.53 2.71 0.59
CA TYR A 148 -10.40 3.39 -0.70
C TYR A 148 -9.13 2.92 -1.43
N GLU A 149 -9.28 2.39 -2.64
CA GLU A 149 -8.16 1.88 -3.43
C GLU A 149 -8.41 2.11 -4.92
N LEU A 150 -7.95 3.27 -5.40
CA LEU A 150 -8.09 3.68 -6.80
C LEU A 150 -7.19 2.89 -7.75
N LYS A 151 -6.08 2.32 -7.26
CA LYS A 151 -5.10 1.58 -8.08
C LYS A 151 -5.41 0.08 -8.17
N GLY A 152 -6.56 -0.34 -7.62
CA GLY A 152 -7.07 -1.70 -7.67
C GLY A 152 -6.39 -2.69 -6.72
N VAL A 153 -6.86 -3.93 -6.79
CA VAL A 153 -6.59 -4.99 -5.80
C VAL A 153 -5.13 -5.42 -5.71
N LYS A 154 -4.31 -5.14 -6.72
CA LYS A 154 -2.87 -5.47 -6.72
C LYS A 154 -2.11 -4.76 -5.59
N LYS A 155 -2.61 -3.61 -5.13
CA LYS A 155 -1.99 -2.80 -4.08
C LYS A 155 -2.38 -3.27 -2.66
N LEU A 156 -3.37 -4.15 -2.51
CA LEU A 156 -3.63 -4.81 -1.22
C LEU A 156 -2.43 -5.68 -0.82
N GLY A 157 -1.99 -5.53 0.43
CA GLY A 157 -0.88 -6.32 0.96
C GLY A 157 -1.21 -7.81 0.96
N LYS A 158 -0.21 -8.66 0.68
CA LYS A 158 -0.33 -10.10 0.94
C LYS A 158 -0.26 -10.34 2.44
N ASN A 159 -1.02 -11.29 2.95
CA ASN A 159 -0.88 -11.72 4.35
C ASN A 159 0.26 -12.74 4.45
N TYR A 160 1.51 -12.28 4.55
CA TYR A 160 2.69 -13.15 4.61
C TYR A 160 2.73 -14.00 5.89
N ALA A 161 2.27 -13.48 7.02
CA ALA A 161 2.19 -14.23 8.27
C ALA A 161 1.24 -15.44 8.13
N PHE A 162 0.05 -15.21 7.60
CA PHE A 162 -0.91 -16.28 7.33
C PHE A 162 -0.39 -17.28 6.28
N ILE A 163 0.32 -16.80 5.25
CA ILE A 163 0.98 -17.67 4.27
C ILE A 163 2.01 -18.60 4.93
N GLY A 164 2.87 -18.07 5.79
CA GLY A 164 3.88 -18.87 6.51
C GLY A 164 3.22 -19.98 7.36
N ILE A 165 2.21 -19.61 8.16
CA ILE A 165 1.47 -20.58 8.98
C ILE A 165 0.82 -21.67 8.13
N MET A 166 0.17 -21.29 7.02
CA MET A 166 -0.42 -22.27 6.10
C MET A 166 0.60 -23.24 5.50
N GLU A 167 1.79 -22.76 5.15
CA GLU A 167 2.85 -23.59 4.57
C GLU A 167 3.42 -24.56 5.61
N GLU A 168 3.65 -24.11 6.84
CA GLU A 168 4.10 -24.97 7.94
C GLU A 168 3.09 -26.06 8.27
N LEU A 169 1.79 -25.74 8.31
CA LEU A 169 0.74 -26.72 8.53
C LEU A 169 0.75 -27.78 7.42
N LYS A 170 0.80 -27.36 6.15
CA LYS A 170 0.89 -28.28 5.00
C LYS A 170 2.12 -29.19 5.05
N LEU A 171 3.24 -28.73 5.59
CA LEU A 171 4.44 -29.55 5.78
C LEU A 171 4.24 -30.60 6.88
N LYS A 172 3.68 -30.21 8.03
CA LYS A 172 3.36 -31.12 9.14
C LYS A 172 2.40 -32.22 8.72
N GLU A 173 1.41 -31.91 7.89
CA GLU A 173 0.48 -32.91 7.33
C GLU A 173 1.16 -33.94 6.45
N LYS A 174 2.05 -33.49 5.54
CA LYS A 174 2.79 -34.39 4.66
C LYS A 174 3.68 -35.34 5.46
N GLN A 175 4.34 -34.83 6.50
CA GLN A 175 5.16 -35.64 7.41
C GLN A 175 4.33 -36.66 8.18
N LYS A 176 3.13 -36.29 8.65
CA LYS A 176 2.21 -37.25 9.31
C LYS A 176 1.81 -38.37 8.35
N LYS A 177 1.43 -38.05 7.10
CA LYS A 177 1.04 -39.05 6.09
C LYS A 177 2.18 -40.01 5.74
N GLN A 178 3.42 -39.53 5.71
CA GLN A 178 4.61 -40.35 5.45
C GLN A 178 4.99 -41.30 6.60
N LYS A 179 4.58 -41.01 7.84
CA LYS A 179 4.84 -41.86 9.00
C LYS A 179 3.81 -42.97 9.20
N VAL A 180 2.67 -42.88 8.50
CA VAL A 180 1.54 -43.82 8.60
C VAL A 180 1.54 -44.81 7.42
N SER A 181 2.33 -44.54 6.38
CA SER A 181 2.57 -45.45 5.25
C SER A 181 3.84 -46.26 5.46
#